data_AF-A0A936H3M7-F1
#
_entry.id   AF-A0A936H3M7-F1
#
_cell.length_a   1.000
_cell.length_b   1.000
_cell.length_c   1.000
_cell.angle_alpha   90.00
_cell.angle_beta   90.00
_cell.angle_gamma   90.00
#
_symmetry.space_group_name_H-M   'P 1'
#
loop_
_entity.id
_entity.type
_entity.pdbx_description
1 polymer ?
#
loop_
_entity_poly.entity_id
_entity_poly.type
_entity_poly.pdbx_seq_one_letter_code
_entity_poly.pdbx_strand_id
1 'polypeptide(L)'
;MEEEVARLTQAFQAATPQAILARADSLDQERTGLLQDLEAEIRVWESLNRKDLEEDIAALKFLSGALTSNNDPSWLVSRSLEPQPMQDEIARVKEQLLQAMTWIQERLLALEGKSGRPSALLPLLTTVGSPGEADPAAPSEETRRLDNVLQRSAQIKALLEAIDQQHNRKLSKAREETLLMENVVEMSSRLLACLRISPEESADSYEKNRYIAPDVFRELMRNDRTRDLFLGVIQERLQNLSAQSRLSPRSVAAITSKFIEVANQTERLRDSLKAVQNQKLQFIDYFPIVRLGMDLLHTLIQNPLIEGDTLFKNLRQLPEITGQTLSMFENVQAERYGSAIFNLVELFRMVSQEDQASSARWQKLRSDFLLYGSFMANVATAQTAEEVKGALLAAALPPGSSRVKREDAFNLALNGYLGVTGGIEALSNSGAITKQAYTIGLSMPIGIAVSWKFKSTQSPSYSLMFSMLDLGAVASFRLGDQDAGLLPELTFENLVAPGAYFLVNLPKSPFSLGFGSQYGPRARKITLANGVETRSPAWRSLLFAGVDVPIFNFATQKAR
;
A
#
# COMPACT_ATOMS: atom_id res chain seq x y z
N MET A 1 7.42 32.69 -50.83
CA MET A 1 6.34 32.29 -49.89
C MET A 1 6.80 31.18 -48.98
N GLU A 2 7.23 30.01 -49.48
CA GLU A 2 7.82 28.95 -48.66
C GLU A 2 9.08 29.40 -47.91
N GLU A 3 9.97 30.19 -48.55
CA GLU A 3 11.12 30.79 -47.86
C GLU A 3 10.71 31.82 -46.79
N GLU A 4 9.61 32.55 -47.00
CA GLU A 4 9.11 33.54 -46.03
C GLU A 4 8.43 32.84 -44.84
N VAL A 5 7.71 31.76 -45.11
CA VAL A 5 7.15 30.86 -44.09
C VAL A 5 8.27 30.15 -43.34
N ALA A 6 9.33 29.69 -44.00
CA ALA A 6 10.49 29.10 -43.35
C ALA A 6 11.25 30.12 -42.50
N ARG A 7 11.44 31.35 -42.99
CA ARG A 7 12.07 32.45 -42.25
C ARG A 7 11.27 32.84 -41.01
N LEU A 8 9.95 32.96 -41.14
CA LEU A 8 9.05 33.27 -40.02
C LEU A 8 8.97 32.11 -39.03
N THR A 9 8.95 30.86 -39.51
CA THR A 9 8.97 29.66 -38.65
C THR A 9 10.28 29.55 -37.89
N GLN A 10 11.43 29.85 -38.52
CA GLN A 10 12.74 29.79 -37.89
C GLN A 10 12.97 30.95 -36.90
N ALA A 11 12.48 32.15 -37.22
CA ALA A 11 12.49 33.29 -36.30
C ALA A 11 11.55 33.06 -35.08
N PHE A 12 10.45 32.33 -35.28
CA PHE A 12 9.46 32.04 -34.25
C PHE A 12 9.83 30.82 -33.38
N GLN A 13 10.50 29.81 -33.95
CA GLN A 13 11.11 28.70 -33.20
C GLN A 13 12.28 29.18 -32.30
N ALA A 14 12.89 30.32 -32.62
CA ALA A 14 13.89 30.97 -31.78
C ALA A 14 13.29 31.89 -30.69
N ALA A 15 11.97 32.09 -30.66
CA ALA A 15 11.31 32.98 -29.70
C ALA A 15 11.22 32.34 -28.31
N THR A 16 11.69 33.05 -27.29
CA THR A 16 11.58 32.60 -25.90
C THR A 16 10.10 32.56 -25.46
N PRO A 17 9.73 31.74 -24.46
CA PRO A 17 8.37 31.71 -23.91
C PRO A 17 7.81 33.11 -23.53
N GLN A 18 8.71 34.04 -23.18
CA GLN A 18 8.36 35.43 -22.87
C GLN A 18 7.94 36.26 -24.10
N ALA A 19 8.55 36.02 -25.27
CA ALA A 19 8.14 36.67 -26.52
C ALA A 19 6.78 36.15 -27.01
N ILE A 20 6.50 34.88 -26.76
CA ILE A 20 5.20 34.24 -27.08
C ILE A 20 4.10 34.81 -26.17
N LEU A 21 4.36 34.96 -24.87
CA LEU A 21 3.42 35.60 -23.93
C LEU A 21 3.17 37.08 -24.29
N ALA A 22 4.21 37.85 -24.61
CA ALA A 22 4.06 39.23 -25.04
C ALA A 22 3.21 39.36 -26.32
N ARG A 23 3.31 38.39 -27.24
CA ARG A 23 2.46 38.37 -28.44
C ARG A 23 1.02 37.99 -28.14
N ALA A 24 0.79 37.06 -27.20
CA ALA A 24 -0.57 36.74 -26.74
C ALA A 24 -1.25 37.96 -26.08
N ASP A 25 -0.53 38.68 -25.21
CA ASP A 25 -1.02 39.91 -24.59
C ASP A 25 -1.33 41.01 -25.63
N SER A 26 -0.48 41.14 -26.66
CA SER A 26 -0.71 42.06 -27.79
C SER A 26 -1.98 41.71 -28.57
N LEU A 27 -2.25 40.43 -28.82
CA LEU A 27 -3.46 39.98 -29.53
C LEU A 27 -4.73 40.20 -28.69
N ASP A 28 -4.64 40.04 -27.37
CA ASP A 28 -5.75 40.32 -26.45
C ASP A 28 -6.10 41.81 -26.42
N GLN A 29 -5.08 42.68 -26.47
CA GLN A 29 -5.24 44.13 -26.61
C GLN A 29 -5.86 44.50 -27.97
N GLU A 30 -5.39 43.91 -29.07
CA GLU A 30 -5.96 44.10 -30.42
C GLU A 30 -7.43 43.67 -30.47
N ARG A 31 -7.77 42.51 -29.90
CA ARG A 31 -9.17 42.02 -29.80
C ARG A 31 -10.04 42.99 -29.00
N THR A 32 -9.54 43.46 -27.86
CA THR A 32 -10.28 44.37 -26.98
C THR A 32 -10.54 45.72 -27.64
N GLY A 33 -9.56 46.26 -28.38
CA GLY A 33 -9.74 47.47 -29.19
C GLY A 33 -10.81 47.28 -30.28
N LEU A 34 -10.73 46.17 -31.03
CA LEU A 34 -11.70 45.86 -32.08
C LEU A 34 -13.13 45.68 -31.55
N LEU A 35 -13.28 45.08 -30.36
CA LEU A 35 -14.58 44.96 -29.68
C LEU A 35 -15.16 46.34 -29.33
N GLN A 36 -14.33 47.24 -28.77
CA GLN A 36 -14.78 48.59 -28.40
C GLN A 36 -15.21 49.40 -29.63
N ASP A 37 -14.44 49.33 -30.71
CA ASP A 37 -14.77 50.03 -31.95
C ASP A 37 -16.04 49.45 -32.61
N LEU A 38 -16.19 48.12 -32.61
CA LEU A 38 -17.39 47.44 -33.12
C LEU A 38 -18.65 47.83 -32.32
N GLU A 39 -18.57 47.88 -30.99
CA GLU A 39 -19.68 48.33 -30.14
C GLU A 39 -20.02 49.82 -30.33
N ALA A 40 -19.02 50.66 -30.58
CA ALA A 40 -19.25 52.07 -30.92
C ALA A 40 -19.99 52.20 -32.25
N GLU A 41 -19.58 51.43 -33.26
CA GLU A 41 -20.20 51.40 -34.58
C GLU A 41 -21.64 50.87 -34.53
N ILE A 42 -21.90 49.78 -33.79
CA ILE A 42 -23.26 49.24 -33.56
C ILE A 42 -24.17 50.34 -32.99
N ARG A 43 -23.72 51.09 -31.99
CA ARG A 43 -24.50 52.18 -31.38
C ARG A 43 -24.84 53.29 -32.38
N VAL A 44 -23.91 53.61 -33.29
CA VAL A 44 -24.15 54.57 -34.37
C VAL A 44 -25.24 54.07 -35.32
N TRP A 45 -25.18 52.80 -35.74
CA TRP A 45 -26.19 52.21 -36.63
C TRP A 45 -27.57 52.08 -35.98
N GLU A 46 -27.63 51.71 -34.71
CA GLU A 46 -28.87 51.67 -33.92
C GLU A 46 -29.53 53.05 -33.82
N SER A 47 -28.74 54.11 -33.68
CA SER A 47 -29.25 55.48 -33.57
C SER A 47 -30.01 55.96 -34.82
N LEU A 48 -29.81 55.32 -35.98
CA LEU A 48 -30.53 55.64 -37.21
C LEU A 48 -31.98 55.11 -37.21
N ASN A 49 -32.33 54.18 -36.31
CA ASN A 49 -33.67 53.62 -36.12
C ASN A 49 -34.37 53.17 -37.43
N ARG A 50 -33.61 52.53 -38.32
CA ARG A 50 -34.07 52.05 -39.64
C ARG A 50 -34.33 50.55 -39.61
N LYS A 51 -35.55 50.14 -39.96
CA LYS A 51 -35.97 48.73 -39.98
C LYS A 51 -35.18 47.86 -40.95
N ASP A 52 -34.76 48.43 -42.08
CA ASP A 52 -34.03 47.69 -43.11
C ASP A 52 -32.57 47.37 -42.74
N LEU A 53 -32.09 47.89 -41.60
CA LEU A 53 -30.76 47.63 -41.04
C LEU A 53 -30.78 46.66 -39.84
N GLU A 54 -31.96 46.27 -39.34
CA GLU A 54 -32.10 45.48 -38.09
C GLU A 54 -31.37 44.13 -38.15
N GLU A 55 -31.43 43.44 -39.28
CA GLU A 55 -30.76 42.15 -39.48
C GLU A 55 -29.24 42.28 -39.54
N ASP A 56 -28.73 43.36 -40.14
CA ASP A 56 -27.31 43.65 -40.22
C ASP A 56 -26.75 44.03 -38.82
N ILE A 57 -27.51 44.83 -38.06
CA ILE A 57 -27.18 45.21 -36.67
C ILE A 57 -27.21 43.98 -35.75
N ALA A 58 -28.19 43.09 -35.91
CA ALA A 58 -28.28 41.85 -35.13
C ALA A 58 -27.07 40.93 -35.38
N ALA A 59 -26.60 40.83 -36.62
CA ALA A 59 -25.39 40.09 -36.97
C ALA A 59 -24.13 40.71 -36.33
N LEU A 60 -24.00 42.04 -36.35
CA LEU A 60 -22.87 42.73 -35.70
C LEU A 60 -22.90 42.55 -34.17
N LYS A 61 -24.08 42.54 -33.53
CA LYS A 61 -24.21 42.23 -32.10
C LYS A 61 -23.84 40.80 -31.76
N PHE A 62 -24.22 39.84 -32.61
CA PHE A 62 -23.82 38.45 -32.44
C PHE A 62 -22.29 38.32 -32.52
N LEU A 63 -21.67 38.99 -33.50
CA LEU A 63 -20.21 39.06 -33.66
C LEU A 63 -19.49 39.70 -32.48
N SER A 64 -20.02 40.83 -31.98
CA SER A 64 -19.53 41.47 -30.75
C SER A 64 -19.60 40.50 -29.57
N GLY A 65 -20.71 39.76 -29.42
CA GLY A 65 -20.87 38.70 -28.42
C GLY A 65 -19.85 37.56 -28.57
N ALA A 66 -19.51 37.17 -29.80
CA ALA A 66 -18.51 36.13 -30.08
C ALA A 66 -17.08 36.57 -29.76
N LEU A 67 -16.78 37.88 -29.86
CA LEU A 67 -15.47 38.47 -29.54
C LEU A 67 -15.29 38.76 -28.03
N THR A 68 -16.33 38.61 -27.21
CA THR A 68 -16.20 38.75 -25.76
C THR A 68 -15.38 37.60 -25.16
N SER A 69 -14.51 37.91 -24.19
CA SER A 69 -13.64 36.92 -23.54
C SER A 69 -14.39 35.73 -22.96
N ASN A 70 -15.65 35.89 -22.56
CA ASN A 70 -16.46 34.80 -21.99
C ASN A 70 -16.84 33.69 -22.99
N ASN A 71 -16.73 33.94 -24.31
CA ASN A 71 -17.10 32.98 -25.36
C ASN A 71 -15.89 32.38 -26.10
N ASP A 72 -14.67 32.84 -25.80
CA ASP A 72 -13.44 32.29 -26.35
C ASP A 72 -12.80 31.34 -25.33
N PRO A 73 -12.83 30.01 -25.49
CA PRO A 73 -12.24 29.09 -24.54
C PRO A 73 -10.69 29.10 -24.53
N SER A 74 -10.03 29.86 -25.39
CA SER A 74 -8.56 29.85 -25.54
C SER A 74 -7.80 30.65 -24.46
N TRP A 75 -8.41 31.67 -23.82
CA TRP A 75 -7.73 32.40 -22.73
C TRP A 75 -7.59 31.57 -21.44
N LEU A 76 -8.34 30.47 -21.30
CA LEU A 76 -8.15 29.49 -20.22
C LEU A 76 -6.88 28.65 -20.41
N VAL A 77 -6.24 28.69 -21.59
CA VAL A 77 -5.18 27.75 -21.97
C VAL A 77 -3.76 28.32 -21.76
N SER A 78 -3.57 29.62 -21.55
CA SER A 78 -2.21 30.19 -21.53
C SER A 78 -1.64 30.42 -20.12
N ARG A 79 -1.29 29.34 -19.40
CA ARG A 79 -0.16 29.36 -18.43
C ARG A 79 0.68 28.08 -18.35
N SER A 80 0.36 27.01 -19.07
CA SER A 80 1.03 25.70 -18.88
C SER A 80 1.35 24.88 -20.13
N LEU A 81 1.18 25.40 -21.35
CA LEU A 81 1.50 24.64 -22.56
C LEU A 81 3.00 24.67 -22.92
N GLU A 82 3.49 23.53 -23.44
CA GLU A 82 4.75 23.44 -24.17
C GLU A 82 4.68 24.26 -25.49
N PRO A 83 5.82 24.62 -26.11
CA PRO A 83 5.84 25.55 -27.24
C PRO A 83 4.95 25.15 -28.42
N GLN A 84 4.91 23.88 -28.82
CA GLN A 84 4.22 23.48 -30.06
C GLN A 84 2.68 23.57 -29.98
N PRO A 85 1.99 23.05 -28.95
CA PRO A 85 0.54 23.23 -28.82
C PRO A 85 0.13 24.70 -28.69
N MET A 86 0.98 25.54 -28.08
CA MET A 86 0.73 26.98 -28.00
C MET A 86 0.87 27.67 -29.37
N GLN A 87 1.80 27.21 -30.21
CA GLN A 87 1.95 27.69 -31.59
C GLN A 87 0.74 27.32 -32.45
N ASP A 88 0.26 26.08 -32.35
CA ASP A 88 -0.90 25.60 -33.10
C ASP A 88 -2.18 26.38 -32.69
N GLU A 89 -2.33 26.69 -31.40
CA GLU A 89 -3.46 27.48 -30.91
C GLU A 89 -3.37 28.96 -31.32
N ILE A 90 -2.18 29.58 -31.28
CA ILE A 90 -1.97 30.95 -31.77
C ILE A 90 -2.30 31.03 -33.27
N ALA A 91 -1.89 30.04 -34.06
CA ALA A 91 -2.23 29.97 -35.48
C ALA A 91 -3.74 29.85 -35.70
N ARG A 92 -4.43 29.02 -34.88
CA ARG A 92 -5.89 28.86 -34.93
C ARG A 92 -6.63 30.16 -34.58
N VAL A 93 -6.24 30.83 -33.49
CA VAL A 93 -6.88 32.09 -33.05
C VAL A 93 -6.66 33.20 -34.08
N LYS A 94 -5.45 33.27 -34.67
CA LYS A 94 -5.16 34.22 -35.76
C LYS A 94 -6.08 34.00 -36.97
N GLU A 95 -6.28 32.75 -37.37
CA GLU A 95 -7.15 32.41 -38.49
C GLU A 95 -8.62 32.77 -38.19
N GLN A 96 -9.10 32.50 -36.97
CA GLN A 96 -10.44 32.88 -36.53
C GLN A 96 -10.65 34.40 -36.51
N LEU A 97 -9.64 35.16 -36.07
CA LEU A 97 -9.68 36.63 -36.09
C LEU A 97 -9.73 37.15 -37.54
N LEU A 98 -8.94 36.60 -38.46
CA LEU A 98 -8.97 37.00 -39.87
C LEU A 98 -10.33 36.72 -40.52
N GLN A 99 -10.94 35.57 -40.22
CA GLN A 99 -12.28 35.22 -40.70
C GLN A 99 -13.35 36.17 -40.13
N ALA A 100 -13.27 36.48 -38.82
CA ALA A 100 -14.18 37.43 -38.19
C ALA A 100 -14.03 38.85 -38.78
N MET A 101 -12.80 39.33 -38.99
CA MET A 101 -12.54 40.63 -39.62
C MET A 101 -13.08 40.71 -41.03
N THR A 102 -12.91 39.66 -41.84
CA THR A 102 -13.46 39.58 -43.20
C THR A 102 -14.98 39.67 -43.18
N TRP A 103 -15.61 38.92 -42.27
CA TRP A 103 -17.07 38.91 -42.15
C TRP A 103 -17.64 40.27 -41.66
N ILE A 104 -16.95 40.92 -40.72
CA ILE A 104 -17.28 42.29 -40.29
C ILE A 104 -17.17 43.26 -41.47
N GLN A 105 -16.09 43.16 -42.26
CA GLN A 105 -15.86 44.04 -43.42
C GLN A 105 -16.98 43.90 -44.47
N GLU A 106 -17.37 42.68 -44.82
CA GLU A 106 -18.48 42.42 -45.76
C GLU A 106 -19.80 43.02 -45.29
N ARG A 107 -20.08 42.93 -43.98
CA ARG A 107 -21.34 43.44 -43.42
C ARG A 107 -21.34 44.97 -43.31
N LEU A 108 -20.21 45.58 -42.99
CA LEU A 108 -20.05 47.03 -43.00
C LEU A 108 -20.21 47.61 -44.41
N LEU A 109 -19.64 46.98 -45.44
CA LEU A 109 -19.84 47.36 -46.84
C LEU A 109 -21.33 47.28 -47.25
N ALA A 110 -22.04 46.23 -46.82
CA ALA A 110 -23.47 46.11 -47.08
C ALA A 110 -24.28 47.23 -46.40
N LEU A 111 -23.91 47.61 -45.17
CA LEU A 111 -24.52 48.71 -44.42
C LEU A 111 -24.25 50.07 -45.08
N GLU A 112 -23.03 50.34 -45.55
CA GLU A 112 -22.71 51.56 -46.31
C GLU A 112 -23.58 51.67 -47.56
N GLY A 113 -23.74 50.57 -48.32
CA GLY A 113 -24.55 50.54 -49.53
C GLY A 113 -26.05 50.80 -49.29
N LYS A 114 -26.61 50.30 -48.17
CA LYS A 114 -28.04 50.49 -47.83
C LYS A 114 -28.33 51.87 -47.21
N SER A 115 -27.35 52.44 -46.50
CA SER A 115 -27.54 53.67 -45.72
C SER A 115 -27.02 54.94 -46.39
N GLY A 116 -26.05 54.81 -47.31
CA GLY A 116 -25.33 55.94 -47.92
C GLY A 116 -24.32 56.61 -46.97
N ARG A 117 -24.11 56.06 -45.76
CA ARG A 117 -23.16 56.59 -44.78
C ARG A 117 -21.91 55.70 -44.73
N PRO A 118 -20.70 56.25 -44.89
CA PRO A 118 -19.47 55.47 -44.76
C PRO A 118 -19.23 55.05 -43.31
N SER A 119 -18.75 53.83 -43.11
CA SER A 119 -18.31 53.28 -41.84
C SER A 119 -16.91 53.79 -41.49
N ALA A 120 -16.72 54.22 -40.25
CA ALA A 120 -15.42 54.65 -39.75
C ALA A 120 -14.45 53.47 -39.54
N LEU A 121 -14.98 52.25 -39.41
CA LEU A 121 -14.21 51.02 -39.19
C LEU A 121 -13.63 50.43 -40.48
N LEU A 122 -14.28 50.67 -41.62
CA LEU A 122 -13.91 50.03 -42.87
C LEU A 122 -12.47 50.34 -43.32
N PRO A 123 -11.97 51.59 -43.24
CA PRO A 123 -10.58 51.91 -43.57
C PRO A 123 -9.57 51.23 -42.62
N LEU A 124 -9.93 51.05 -41.35
CA LEU A 124 -9.08 50.43 -40.33
C LEU A 124 -8.96 48.91 -40.53
N LEU A 125 -10.00 48.27 -41.06
CA LEU A 125 -9.97 46.84 -41.40
C LEU A 125 -9.16 46.57 -42.68
N THR A 126 -9.08 47.54 -43.60
CA THR A 126 -8.31 47.40 -44.86
C THR A 126 -6.80 47.61 -44.72
N THR A 127 -6.32 48.30 -43.69
CA THR A 127 -4.88 48.59 -43.50
C THR A 127 -4.07 47.45 -42.89
N VAL A 128 -4.73 46.40 -42.37
CA VAL A 128 -4.06 45.24 -41.75
C VAL A 128 -3.44 44.27 -42.79
N GLY A 129 -3.63 44.55 -44.09
CA GLY A 129 -3.28 43.63 -45.19
C GLY A 129 -1.99 43.90 -45.98
N SER A 130 -1.16 44.90 -45.68
CA SER A 130 0.09 45.14 -46.46
C SER A 130 1.25 45.63 -45.59
N PRO A 131 2.35 44.86 -45.43
CA PRO A 131 3.58 45.41 -44.85
C PRO A 131 4.21 46.36 -45.86
N GLY A 132 4.22 47.65 -45.55
CA GLY A 132 4.92 48.66 -46.34
C GLY A 132 6.43 48.46 -46.30
N GLU A 133 7.07 48.47 -47.47
CA GLU A 133 8.51 48.59 -47.62
C GLU A 133 9.00 49.89 -46.96
N ALA A 134 9.86 49.78 -45.96
CA ALA A 134 10.59 50.91 -45.38
C ALA A 134 12.11 50.73 -45.57
N ASP A 135 12.72 51.81 -46.05
CA ASP A 135 14.12 52.03 -46.48
C ASP A 135 15.17 51.76 -45.36
N PRO A 136 16.25 50.97 -45.58
CA PRO A 136 17.09 50.42 -44.52
C PRO A 136 18.29 51.27 -44.04
N ALA A 137 18.34 52.59 -44.26
CA ALA A 137 19.61 53.34 -44.13
C ALA A 137 19.77 54.31 -42.93
N ALA A 138 18.94 54.29 -41.89
CA ALA A 138 19.27 54.95 -40.61
C ALA A 138 18.56 54.27 -39.43
N PRO A 139 19.25 53.92 -38.33
CA PRO A 139 18.57 53.36 -37.17
C PRO A 139 17.71 54.46 -36.55
N SER A 140 16.39 54.31 -36.64
CA SER A 140 15.44 55.20 -35.97
C SER A 140 15.69 55.16 -34.47
N GLU A 141 15.30 56.23 -33.78
CA GLU A 141 15.43 56.36 -32.33
C GLU A 141 14.77 55.20 -31.55
N GLU A 142 13.82 54.51 -32.18
CA GLU A 142 13.17 53.30 -31.66
C GLU A 142 14.12 52.09 -31.62
N THR A 143 15.02 51.93 -32.59
CA THR A 143 16.04 50.87 -32.60
C THR A 143 17.01 51.03 -31.42
N ARG A 144 17.41 52.28 -31.11
CA ARG A 144 18.24 52.59 -29.93
C ARG A 144 17.50 52.40 -28.61
N ARG A 145 16.18 52.64 -28.59
CA ARG A 145 15.34 52.35 -27.41
C ARG A 145 15.16 50.85 -27.21
N LEU A 146 15.03 50.09 -28.30
CA LEU A 146 14.94 48.63 -28.27
C LEU A 146 16.22 47.98 -27.77
N ASP A 147 17.40 48.44 -28.23
CA ASP A 147 18.69 47.95 -27.72
C ASP A 147 18.87 48.24 -26.22
N ASN A 148 18.43 49.40 -25.74
CA ASN A 148 18.45 49.74 -24.31
C ASN A 148 17.48 48.86 -23.49
N VAL A 149 16.33 48.52 -24.05
CA VAL A 149 15.35 47.62 -23.42
C VAL A 149 15.89 46.18 -23.39
N LEU A 150 16.54 45.72 -24.46
CA LEU A 150 17.18 44.40 -24.52
C LEU A 150 18.35 44.29 -23.55
N GLN A 151 19.17 45.34 -23.40
CA GLN A 151 20.27 45.37 -22.45
C GLN A 151 19.77 45.37 -20.98
N ARG A 152 18.68 46.09 -20.68
CA ARG A 152 18.04 46.07 -19.35
C ARG A 152 17.35 44.74 -19.05
N SER A 153 16.73 44.12 -20.06
CA SER A 153 16.16 42.77 -19.99
C SER A 153 17.23 41.74 -19.62
N ALA A 154 18.41 41.80 -20.26
CA ALA A 154 19.53 40.91 -19.94
C ALA A 154 20.06 41.11 -18.51
N GLN A 155 20.12 42.35 -18.02
CA GLN A 155 20.50 42.65 -16.63
C GLN A 155 19.46 42.16 -15.61
N ILE A 156 18.17 42.31 -15.91
CA ILE A 156 17.07 41.78 -15.07
C ILE A 156 17.12 40.25 -15.04
N LYS A 157 17.39 39.60 -16.17
CA LYS A 157 17.56 38.14 -16.25
C LYS A 157 18.73 37.65 -15.39
N ALA A 158 19.88 38.32 -15.45
CA ALA A 158 21.04 37.98 -14.62
C ALA A 158 20.77 38.19 -13.11
N LEU A 159 20.00 39.22 -12.74
CA LEU A 159 19.57 39.44 -11.36
C LEU A 159 18.58 38.37 -10.87
N LEU A 160 17.64 37.96 -11.72
CA LEU A 160 16.68 36.90 -11.40
C LEU A 160 17.38 35.54 -11.27
N GLU A 161 18.33 35.21 -12.14
CA GLU A 161 19.15 34.00 -12.04
C GLU A 161 20.01 34.01 -10.77
N ALA A 162 20.53 35.17 -10.35
CA ALA A 162 21.25 35.31 -9.08
C ALA A 162 20.33 35.14 -7.85
N ILE A 163 19.09 35.66 -7.89
CA ILE A 163 18.08 35.48 -6.83
C ILE A 163 17.62 34.02 -6.75
N ASP A 164 17.40 33.35 -7.89
CA ASP A 164 17.03 31.94 -7.95
C ASP A 164 18.15 31.03 -7.40
N GLN A 165 19.41 31.33 -7.72
CA GLN A 165 20.55 30.61 -7.14
C GLN A 165 20.66 30.84 -5.62
N GLN A 166 20.28 32.02 -5.12
CA GLN A 166 20.36 32.37 -3.71
C GLN A 166 19.19 31.82 -2.86
N HIS A 167 18.02 31.49 -3.43
CA HIS A 167 16.80 31.11 -2.69
C HIS A 167 16.23 29.70 -3.00
N ASN A 168 17.01 28.88 -3.72
CA ASN A 168 16.60 27.66 -4.42
C ASN A 168 15.99 26.50 -3.58
N ARG A 169 16.07 26.52 -2.23
CA ARG A 169 15.45 25.47 -1.38
C ARG A 169 14.05 25.80 -0.88
N LYS A 170 13.70 27.08 -0.74
CA LYS A 170 12.39 27.48 -0.20
C LYS A 170 11.35 27.65 -1.31
N LEU A 171 11.77 28.15 -2.47
CA LEU A 171 10.90 28.32 -3.65
C LEU A 171 10.56 26.99 -4.34
N SER A 172 11.51 26.05 -4.43
CA SER A 172 11.24 24.69 -4.92
C SER A 172 10.21 23.98 -4.05
N LYS A 173 10.38 24.04 -2.73
CA LYS A 173 9.41 23.49 -1.77
C LYS A 173 8.04 24.17 -1.85
N ALA A 174 7.99 25.50 -1.92
CA ALA A 174 6.72 26.22 -2.07
C ALA A 174 6.02 25.90 -3.41
N ARG A 175 6.79 25.68 -4.48
CA ARG A 175 6.28 25.26 -5.78
C ARG A 175 5.73 23.84 -5.74
N GLU A 176 6.44 22.91 -5.09
CA GLU A 176 5.94 21.55 -4.84
C GLU A 176 4.66 21.55 -3.99
N GLU A 177 4.62 22.35 -2.92
CA GLU A 177 3.42 22.52 -2.08
C GLU A 177 2.25 23.14 -2.85
N THR A 178 2.51 24.10 -3.74
CA THR A 178 1.48 24.71 -4.60
C THR A 178 0.95 23.71 -5.63
N LEU A 179 1.82 22.90 -6.24
CA LEU A 179 1.45 21.81 -7.15
C LEU A 179 0.59 20.75 -6.44
N LEU A 180 0.90 20.40 -5.20
CA LEU A 180 0.05 19.51 -4.39
C LEU A 180 -1.34 20.11 -4.17
N MET A 181 -1.43 21.41 -3.86
CA MET A 181 -2.70 22.10 -3.66
C MET A 181 -3.53 22.17 -4.95
N GLU A 182 -2.90 22.45 -6.09
CA GLU A 182 -3.52 22.42 -7.42
C GLU A 182 -4.15 21.05 -7.70
N ASN A 183 -3.40 19.97 -7.46
CA ASN A 183 -3.90 18.60 -7.64
C ASN A 183 -5.08 18.26 -6.72
N VAL A 184 -5.06 18.73 -5.46
CA VAL A 184 -6.16 18.51 -4.50
C VAL A 184 -7.42 19.27 -4.94
N VAL A 185 -7.28 20.52 -5.39
CA VAL A 185 -8.39 21.33 -5.89
C VAL A 185 -8.97 20.71 -7.16
N GLU A 186 -8.11 20.26 -8.07
CA GLU A 186 -8.52 19.58 -9.29
C GLU A 186 -9.28 18.28 -8.97
N MET A 187 -8.74 17.41 -8.12
CA MET A 187 -9.39 16.17 -7.69
C MET A 187 -10.75 16.44 -7.03
N SER A 188 -10.83 17.43 -6.14
CA SER A 188 -12.07 17.81 -5.47
C SER A 188 -13.13 18.31 -6.46
N SER A 189 -12.73 19.09 -7.47
CA SER A 189 -13.64 19.58 -8.52
C SER A 189 -14.20 18.43 -9.37
N ARG A 190 -13.37 17.45 -9.71
CA ARG A 190 -13.74 16.27 -10.51
C ARG A 190 -14.68 15.34 -9.73
N LEU A 191 -14.45 15.18 -8.42
CA LEU A 191 -15.35 14.47 -7.52
C LEU A 191 -16.72 15.14 -7.43
N LEU A 192 -16.74 16.47 -7.26
CA LEU A 192 -17.98 17.24 -7.23
C LEU A 192 -18.76 17.14 -8.55
N ALA A 193 -18.06 17.10 -9.70
CA ALA A 193 -18.68 16.89 -11.00
C ALA A 193 -19.37 15.51 -11.10
N CYS A 194 -18.79 14.48 -10.49
CA CYS A 194 -19.40 13.14 -10.49
C CYS A 194 -20.69 13.06 -9.68
N LEU A 195 -20.84 13.91 -8.65
CA LEU A 195 -22.03 14.01 -7.80
C LEU A 195 -23.13 14.91 -8.40
N ARG A 196 -22.89 15.48 -9.59
CA ARG A 196 -23.86 16.33 -10.29
C ARG A 196 -24.91 15.47 -10.98
N ILE A 197 -26.19 15.84 -10.81
CA ILE A 197 -27.32 15.22 -11.51
C ILE A 197 -27.39 15.86 -12.92
N SER A 198 -27.63 15.05 -13.96
CA SER A 198 -27.71 15.54 -15.34
C SER A 198 -28.82 16.59 -15.47
N PRO A 199 -28.57 17.75 -16.10
CA PRO A 199 -29.57 18.77 -16.29
C PRO A 199 -30.46 18.41 -17.49
N GLU A 200 -31.40 17.50 -17.33
CA GLU A 200 -32.43 17.25 -18.35
C GLU A 200 -33.84 17.60 -17.80
N GLU A 201 -34.42 18.63 -18.44
CA GLU A 201 -35.85 18.83 -18.74
C GLU A 201 -36.90 19.29 -17.70
N SER A 202 -36.59 20.14 -16.72
CA SER A 202 -37.67 21.00 -16.17
C SER A 202 -37.21 22.36 -15.67
N ALA A 203 -37.35 23.38 -16.53
CA ALA A 203 -36.89 24.77 -16.34
C ALA A 203 -37.26 25.44 -15.00
N ASP A 204 -38.29 24.94 -14.30
CA ASP A 204 -38.89 25.65 -13.16
C ASP A 204 -38.46 25.18 -11.75
N SER A 205 -37.61 24.14 -11.60
CA SER A 205 -37.13 23.69 -10.28
C SER A 205 -35.61 23.82 -10.05
N TYR A 206 -34.91 24.55 -10.94
CA TYR A 206 -33.49 24.33 -11.22
C TYR A 206 -32.43 24.87 -10.25
N GLU A 207 -32.77 25.67 -9.24
CA GLU A 207 -31.72 26.20 -8.37
C GLU A 207 -31.39 25.33 -7.16
N LYS A 208 -32.30 24.46 -6.71
CA LYS A 208 -32.13 23.86 -5.38
C LYS A 208 -31.24 22.62 -5.30
N ASN A 209 -31.17 21.76 -6.33
CA ASN A 209 -30.43 20.49 -6.21
C ASN A 209 -29.57 20.19 -7.44
N ARG A 210 -28.46 20.93 -7.63
CA ARG A 210 -27.44 20.56 -8.64
C ARG A 210 -26.65 19.30 -8.27
N TYR A 211 -26.72 18.85 -7.03
CA TYR A 211 -25.97 17.72 -6.48
C TYR A 211 -26.92 16.66 -5.91
N ILE A 212 -26.47 15.41 -5.85
CA ILE A 212 -27.18 14.33 -5.16
C ILE A 212 -27.43 14.74 -3.69
N ALA A 213 -28.69 14.66 -3.27
CA ALA A 213 -29.07 15.00 -1.91
C ALA A 213 -28.43 14.00 -0.89
N PRO A 214 -28.00 14.44 0.31
CA PRO A 214 -27.27 13.58 1.25
C PRO A 214 -28.04 12.34 1.73
N ASP A 215 -29.36 12.39 1.75
CA ASP A 215 -30.26 11.26 2.02
C ASP A 215 -30.28 10.25 0.87
N VAL A 216 -30.41 10.71 -0.37
CA VAL A 216 -30.33 9.86 -1.57
C VAL A 216 -28.96 9.19 -1.68
N PHE A 217 -27.87 9.93 -1.42
CA PHE A 217 -26.53 9.35 -1.38
C PHE A 217 -26.41 8.25 -0.32
N ARG A 218 -26.90 8.51 0.91
CA ARG A 218 -26.91 7.48 1.98
C ARG A 218 -27.72 6.25 1.59
N GLU A 219 -28.86 6.43 0.91
CA GLU A 219 -29.67 5.31 0.43
C GLU A 219 -28.94 4.48 -0.64
N LEU A 220 -28.32 5.14 -1.62
CA LEU A 220 -27.49 4.49 -2.65
C LEU A 220 -26.35 3.67 -2.03
N MET A 221 -25.69 4.22 -1.01
CA MET A 221 -24.56 3.58 -0.33
C MET A 221 -24.96 2.45 0.63
N ARG A 222 -26.23 2.41 1.08
CA ARG A 222 -26.75 1.41 2.01
C ARG A 222 -27.00 0.07 1.34
N ASN A 223 -27.52 0.05 0.11
CA ASN A 223 -27.76 -1.17 -0.65
C ASN A 223 -26.52 -1.54 -1.49
N ASP A 224 -26.03 -2.77 -1.34
CA ASP A 224 -24.76 -3.19 -1.97
C ASP A 224 -24.83 -3.14 -3.50
N ARG A 225 -25.96 -3.54 -4.11
CA ARG A 225 -26.12 -3.52 -5.58
C ARG A 225 -26.18 -2.10 -6.13
N THR A 226 -26.93 -1.20 -5.50
CA THR A 226 -27.02 0.21 -5.93
C THR A 226 -25.70 0.93 -5.72
N ARG A 227 -24.99 0.62 -4.63
CA ARG A 227 -23.65 1.14 -4.36
C ARG A 227 -22.68 0.74 -5.46
N ASP A 228 -22.62 -0.55 -5.79
CA ASP A 228 -21.65 -1.05 -6.77
C ASP A 228 -21.94 -0.48 -8.17
N LEU A 229 -23.22 -0.34 -8.56
CA LEU A 229 -23.63 0.37 -9.78
C LEU A 229 -23.20 1.84 -9.75
N PHE A 230 -23.46 2.54 -8.63
CA PHE A 230 -23.10 3.95 -8.47
C PHE A 230 -21.59 4.18 -8.53
N LEU A 231 -20.80 3.32 -7.86
CA LEU A 231 -19.34 3.34 -7.92
C LEU A 231 -18.83 3.06 -9.34
N GLY A 232 -19.46 2.12 -10.06
CA GLY A 232 -19.15 1.86 -11.46
C GLY A 232 -19.38 3.09 -12.36
N VAL A 233 -20.50 3.80 -12.17
CA VAL A 233 -20.79 5.04 -12.91
C VAL A 233 -19.81 6.15 -12.54
N ILE A 234 -19.47 6.32 -11.27
CA ILE A 234 -18.42 7.28 -10.84
C ILE A 234 -17.09 6.92 -11.51
N GLN A 235 -16.72 5.64 -11.49
CA GLN A 235 -15.48 5.16 -12.07
C GLN A 235 -15.42 5.44 -13.58
N GLU A 236 -16.48 5.13 -14.32
CA GLU A 236 -16.58 5.42 -15.76
C GLU A 236 -16.50 6.93 -16.03
N ARG A 237 -17.24 7.75 -15.28
CA ARG A 237 -17.19 9.21 -15.41
C ARG A 237 -15.79 9.76 -15.16
N LEU A 238 -15.13 9.31 -14.10
CA LEU A 238 -13.78 9.74 -13.75
C LEU A 238 -12.74 9.30 -14.78
N GLN A 239 -12.90 8.10 -15.35
CA GLN A 239 -12.03 7.61 -16.43
C GLN A 239 -12.18 8.41 -17.72
N ASN A 240 -13.39 8.92 -17.99
CA ASN A 240 -13.70 9.70 -19.19
C ASN A 240 -13.38 11.21 -19.06
N LEU A 241 -12.90 11.68 -17.90
CA LEU A 241 -12.45 13.06 -17.77
C LEU A 241 -11.19 13.29 -18.63
N SER A 242 -11.19 14.38 -19.40
CA SER A 242 -10.22 14.65 -20.46
C SER A 242 -8.76 14.54 -19.99
N ALA A 243 -7.90 14.06 -20.89
CA ALA A 243 -6.47 13.79 -20.73
C ALA A 243 -5.58 15.04 -20.48
N GLN A 244 -6.19 16.18 -20.17
CA GLN A 244 -5.48 17.46 -19.99
C GLN A 244 -4.87 17.61 -18.59
N SER A 245 -5.12 16.68 -17.66
CA SER A 245 -4.54 16.69 -16.32
C SER A 245 -3.30 15.83 -16.19
N ARG A 246 -2.38 16.25 -15.32
CA ARG A 246 -1.26 15.42 -14.84
C ARG A 246 -1.73 14.24 -13.98
N LEU A 247 -2.98 14.28 -13.53
CA LEU A 247 -3.61 13.20 -12.78
C LEU A 247 -4.00 12.06 -13.72
N SER A 248 -3.61 10.83 -13.39
CA SER A 248 -4.07 9.64 -14.08
C SER A 248 -5.57 9.45 -13.83
N PRO A 249 -6.45 9.54 -14.86
CA PRO A 249 -7.90 9.38 -14.68
C PRO A 249 -8.24 8.01 -14.06
N ARG A 250 -7.49 6.97 -14.44
CA ARG A 250 -7.61 5.63 -13.88
C ARG A 250 -7.25 5.59 -12.39
N SER A 251 -6.16 6.25 -11.99
CA SER A 251 -5.76 6.30 -10.58
C SER A 251 -6.76 7.07 -9.73
N VAL A 252 -7.24 8.22 -10.22
CA VAL A 252 -8.27 9.01 -9.54
C VAL A 252 -9.55 8.19 -9.36
N ALA A 253 -9.99 7.47 -10.39
CA ALA A 253 -11.16 6.61 -10.32
C ALA A 253 -11.00 5.46 -9.30
N ALA A 254 -9.84 4.79 -9.30
CA ALA A 254 -9.54 3.70 -8.36
C ALA A 254 -9.49 4.19 -6.90
N ILE A 255 -8.77 5.28 -6.63
CA ILE A 255 -8.63 5.86 -5.30
C ILE A 255 -9.97 6.37 -4.78
N THR A 256 -10.73 7.06 -5.62
CA THR A 256 -12.07 7.57 -5.26
C THR A 256 -12.99 6.44 -4.87
N SER A 257 -13.07 5.41 -5.71
CA SER A 257 -13.95 4.25 -5.46
C SER A 257 -13.57 3.56 -4.15
N LYS A 258 -12.26 3.36 -3.92
CA LYS A 258 -11.78 2.74 -2.68
C LYS A 258 -12.03 3.62 -1.45
N PHE A 259 -11.88 4.93 -1.56
CA PHE A 259 -12.16 5.86 -0.47
C PHE A 259 -13.65 5.82 -0.07
N ILE A 260 -14.55 5.86 -1.04
CA ILE A 260 -16.00 5.76 -0.80
C ILE A 260 -16.35 4.41 -0.16
N GLU A 261 -15.76 3.32 -0.64
CA GLU A 261 -15.91 1.98 -0.06
C GLU A 261 -15.46 1.95 1.42
N VAL A 262 -14.26 2.45 1.70
CA VAL A 262 -13.68 2.50 3.05
C VAL A 262 -14.49 3.37 3.99
N ALA A 263 -14.98 4.53 3.52
CA ALA A 263 -15.84 5.41 4.32
C ALA A 263 -17.14 4.70 4.74
N ASN A 264 -17.81 4.04 3.79
CA ASN A 264 -19.04 3.29 4.06
C ASN A 264 -18.81 2.11 5.02
N GLN A 265 -17.74 1.33 4.80
CA GLN A 265 -17.42 0.19 5.67
C GLN A 265 -17.00 0.65 7.08
N THR A 266 -16.30 1.78 7.19
CA THR A 266 -15.94 2.38 8.48
C THR A 266 -17.18 2.83 9.25
N GLU A 267 -18.19 3.41 8.57
CA GLU A 267 -19.46 3.77 9.20
C GLU A 267 -20.20 2.54 9.74
N ARG A 268 -20.31 1.48 8.93
CA ARG A 268 -20.91 0.20 9.35
C ARG A 268 -20.19 -0.40 10.56
N LEU A 269 -18.86 -0.42 10.53
CA LEU A 269 -18.04 -0.92 11.64
C LEU A 269 -18.22 -0.07 12.89
N ARG A 270 -18.19 1.26 12.77
CA ARG A 270 -18.42 2.17 13.90
C ARG A 270 -19.78 1.92 14.56
N ASP A 271 -20.82 1.73 13.77
CA ASP A 271 -22.17 1.48 14.29
C ASP A 271 -22.26 0.09 14.94
N SER A 272 -21.56 -0.92 14.41
CA SER A 272 -21.43 -2.23 15.06
C SER A 272 -20.69 -2.14 16.41
N LEU A 273 -19.61 -1.35 16.50
CA LEU A 273 -18.86 -1.15 17.74
C LEU A 273 -19.65 -0.38 18.79
N LYS A 274 -20.47 0.60 18.37
CA LYS A 274 -21.40 1.30 19.27
C LYS A 274 -22.43 0.36 19.89
N ALA A 275 -22.89 -0.66 19.17
CA ALA A 275 -23.84 -1.65 19.70
C ALA A 275 -23.23 -2.53 20.81
N VAL A 276 -21.90 -2.62 20.88
CA VAL A 276 -21.14 -3.45 21.83
C VAL A 276 -20.66 -2.64 23.06
N GLN A 277 -21.18 -1.42 23.26
CA GLN A 277 -20.71 -0.40 24.21
C GLN A 277 -20.42 -0.84 25.67
N ASN A 278 -21.01 -1.95 26.14
CA ASN A 278 -20.84 -2.47 27.50
C ASN A 278 -19.71 -3.52 27.64
N GLN A 279 -19.03 -3.89 26.56
CA GLN A 279 -17.90 -4.83 26.61
C GLN A 279 -16.56 -4.09 26.44
N LYS A 280 -15.52 -4.61 27.10
CA LYS A 280 -14.15 -4.09 26.97
C LYS A 280 -13.63 -4.42 25.57
N LEU A 281 -13.69 -3.43 24.68
CA LEU A 281 -13.19 -3.53 23.31
C LEU A 281 -11.73 -4.01 23.32
N GLN A 282 -11.45 -5.02 22.51
CA GLN A 282 -10.14 -5.59 22.27
C GLN A 282 -9.63 -5.12 20.91
N PHE A 283 -8.33 -5.27 20.65
CA PHE A 283 -7.74 -4.87 19.35
C PHE A 283 -8.41 -5.57 18.16
N ILE A 284 -8.88 -6.82 18.33
CA ILE A 284 -9.57 -7.57 17.28
C ILE A 284 -10.84 -6.85 16.78
N ASP A 285 -11.49 -6.07 17.63
CA ASP A 285 -12.71 -5.32 17.27
C ASP A 285 -12.39 -4.14 16.34
N TYR A 286 -11.18 -3.58 16.43
CA TYR A 286 -10.72 -2.49 15.57
C TYR A 286 -9.92 -2.97 14.36
N PHE A 287 -9.51 -4.24 14.36
CA PHE A 287 -8.68 -4.81 13.31
C PHE A 287 -9.26 -4.62 11.89
N PRO A 288 -10.58 -4.78 11.63
CA PRO A 288 -11.16 -4.50 10.32
C PRO A 288 -10.93 -3.07 9.85
N ILE A 289 -10.96 -2.07 10.75
CA ILE A 289 -10.71 -0.66 10.42
C ILE A 289 -9.24 -0.48 10.01
N VAL A 290 -8.31 -1.10 10.74
CA VAL A 290 -6.89 -1.07 10.39
C VAL A 290 -6.67 -1.68 9.00
N ARG A 291 -7.28 -2.84 8.73
CA ARG A 291 -7.22 -3.51 7.41
C ARG A 291 -7.73 -2.60 6.29
N LEU A 292 -8.85 -1.89 6.52
CA LEU A 292 -9.38 -0.95 5.55
C LEU A 292 -8.44 0.22 5.23
N GLY A 293 -7.81 0.78 6.26
CA GLY A 293 -6.80 1.82 6.07
C GLY A 293 -5.62 1.32 5.25
N MET A 294 -5.21 0.07 5.45
CA MET A 294 -4.10 -0.53 4.71
C MET A 294 -4.48 -0.89 3.27
N ASP A 295 -5.71 -1.32 3.01
CA ASP A 295 -6.22 -1.55 1.66
C ASP A 295 -6.31 -0.24 0.86
N LEU A 296 -6.69 0.87 1.52
CA LEU A 296 -6.65 2.21 0.92
C LEU A 296 -5.21 2.62 0.60
N LEU A 297 -4.29 2.43 1.54
CA LEU A 297 -2.87 2.73 1.35
C LEU A 297 -2.27 1.89 0.20
N HIS A 298 -2.63 0.60 0.11
CA HIS A 298 -2.24 -0.26 -0.99
C HIS A 298 -2.73 0.28 -2.34
N THR A 299 -3.99 0.70 -2.39
CA THR A 299 -4.60 1.28 -3.59
C THR A 299 -3.89 2.56 -4.02
N LEU A 300 -3.53 3.43 -3.07
CA LEU A 300 -2.76 4.66 -3.32
C LEU A 300 -1.37 4.34 -3.87
N ILE A 301 -0.68 3.34 -3.34
CA ILE A 301 0.67 2.96 -3.76
C ILE A 301 0.67 2.29 -5.15
N GLN A 302 -0.34 1.46 -5.46
CA GLN A 302 -0.45 0.80 -6.76
C GLN A 302 -0.95 1.73 -7.87
N ASN A 303 -1.70 2.78 -7.51
CA ASN A 303 -2.30 3.72 -8.46
C ASN A 303 -1.81 5.15 -8.15
N PRO A 304 -0.52 5.47 -8.41
CA PRO A 304 -0.01 6.81 -8.15
C PRO A 304 -0.86 7.85 -8.90
N LEU A 305 -1.21 8.94 -8.21
CA LEU A 305 -2.05 9.99 -8.78
C LEU A 305 -1.35 10.71 -9.95
N ILE A 306 -0.04 10.89 -9.84
CA ILE A 306 0.80 11.58 -10.83
C ILE A 306 1.70 10.54 -11.50
N GLU A 307 1.67 10.48 -12.83
CA GLU A 307 2.58 9.63 -13.60
C GLU A 307 4.04 10.05 -13.40
N GLY A 308 4.92 9.10 -13.14
CA GLY A 308 6.36 9.35 -12.89
C GLY A 308 6.72 9.72 -11.45
N ASP A 309 5.75 9.79 -10.53
CA ASP A 309 6.03 10.09 -9.13
C ASP A 309 6.91 9.01 -8.49
N THR A 310 8.06 9.44 -7.96
CA THR A 310 9.04 8.57 -7.31
C THR A 310 8.76 8.40 -5.82
N LEU A 311 7.89 9.22 -5.21
CA LEU A 311 7.53 9.15 -3.80
C LEU A 311 7.11 7.74 -3.38
N PHE A 312 6.32 7.06 -4.22
CA PHE A 312 5.81 5.72 -3.93
C PHE A 312 6.75 4.60 -4.33
N LYS A 313 7.86 4.88 -5.06
CA LYS A 313 8.79 3.85 -5.54
C LYS A 313 9.40 3.05 -4.39
N ASN A 314 9.76 3.74 -3.30
CA ASN A 314 10.33 3.11 -2.10
C ASN A 314 9.25 2.46 -1.21
N LEU A 315 7.98 2.79 -1.40
CA LEU A 315 6.85 2.25 -0.64
C LEU A 315 6.19 1.04 -1.33
N ARG A 316 6.65 0.62 -2.51
CA ARG A 316 6.03 -0.48 -3.27
C ARG A 316 5.93 -1.80 -2.50
N GLN A 317 6.90 -2.08 -1.62
CA GLN A 317 6.89 -3.29 -0.78
C GLN A 317 6.04 -3.14 0.48
N LEU A 318 5.70 -1.91 0.88
CA LEU A 318 4.99 -1.64 2.13
C LEU A 318 3.63 -2.37 2.19
N PRO A 319 2.79 -2.37 1.14
CA PRO A 319 1.53 -3.08 1.20
C PRO A 319 1.67 -4.59 1.35
N GLU A 320 2.67 -5.20 0.72
CA GLU A 320 2.93 -6.64 0.84
C GLU A 320 3.37 -6.97 2.26
N ILE A 321 4.30 -6.19 2.83
CA ILE A 321 4.77 -6.34 4.21
C ILE A 321 3.61 -6.17 5.18
N THR A 322 2.82 -5.10 5.02
CA THR A 322 1.65 -4.84 5.86
C THR A 322 0.62 -5.95 5.72
N GLY A 323 0.33 -6.41 4.49
CA GLY A 323 -0.62 -7.50 4.23
C GLY A 323 -0.20 -8.80 4.91
N GLN A 324 1.08 -9.17 4.83
CA GLN A 324 1.62 -10.34 5.52
C GLN A 324 1.57 -10.18 7.05
N THR A 325 1.87 -8.98 7.56
CA THR A 325 1.82 -8.66 9.00
C THR A 325 0.41 -8.75 9.55
N LEU A 326 -0.58 -8.16 8.87
CA LEU A 326 -1.99 -8.23 9.24
C LEU A 326 -2.50 -9.66 9.18
N SER A 327 -2.19 -10.38 8.10
CA SER A 327 -2.57 -11.79 7.95
C SER A 327 -1.91 -12.66 9.03
N MET A 328 -0.67 -12.35 9.43
CA MET A 328 0.01 -13.06 10.52
C MET A 328 -0.74 -12.83 11.84
N PHE A 329 -1.11 -11.58 12.12
CA PHE A 329 -1.92 -11.24 13.28
C PHE A 329 -3.27 -11.99 13.28
N GLU A 330 -4.01 -11.98 12.17
CA GLU A 330 -5.26 -12.74 12.02
C GLU A 330 -5.05 -14.23 12.31
N ASN A 331 -3.99 -14.82 11.73
CA ASN A 331 -3.68 -16.23 11.92
C ASN A 331 -3.31 -16.56 13.38
N VAL A 332 -2.59 -15.68 14.08
CA VAL A 332 -2.29 -15.87 15.51
C VAL A 332 -3.57 -15.82 16.33
N GLN A 333 -4.45 -14.84 16.07
CA GLN A 333 -5.72 -14.71 16.79
C GLN A 333 -6.69 -15.85 16.53
N ALA A 334 -6.66 -16.43 15.33
CA ALA A 334 -7.46 -17.59 14.96
C ALA A 334 -6.81 -18.93 15.35
N GLU A 335 -5.71 -18.90 16.13
CA GLU A 335 -4.92 -20.09 16.55
C GLU A 335 -4.38 -20.92 15.36
N ARG A 336 -4.28 -20.31 14.17
CA ARG A 336 -3.73 -20.90 12.95
C ARG A 336 -2.22 -20.69 12.90
N TYR A 337 -1.50 -21.17 13.92
CA TYR A 337 -0.07 -20.90 14.08
C TYR A 337 0.79 -21.37 12.89
N GLY A 338 0.42 -22.47 12.22
CA GLY A 338 1.13 -22.91 11.02
C GLY A 338 1.08 -21.88 9.88
N SER A 339 -0.06 -21.23 9.69
CA SER A 339 -0.20 -20.14 8.70
C SER A 339 0.53 -18.86 9.15
N ALA A 340 0.50 -18.54 10.45
CA ALA A 340 1.25 -17.39 10.99
C ALA A 340 2.77 -17.53 10.74
N ILE A 341 3.30 -18.75 10.86
CA ILE A 341 4.72 -19.05 10.62
C ILE A 341 5.08 -18.88 9.16
N PHE A 342 4.19 -19.27 8.23
CA PHE A 342 4.40 -19.03 6.82
C PHE A 342 4.44 -17.53 6.50
N ASN A 343 3.54 -16.75 7.08
CA ASN A 343 3.54 -15.29 6.89
C ASN A 343 4.83 -14.65 7.40
N LEU A 344 5.35 -15.12 8.54
CA LEU A 344 6.61 -14.64 9.10
C LEU A 344 7.80 -14.97 8.18
N VAL A 345 7.81 -16.17 7.57
CA VAL A 345 8.81 -16.56 6.56
C VAL A 345 8.76 -15.63 5.34
N GLU A 346 7.57 -15.29 4.86
CA GLU A 346 7.41 -14.36 3.74
C GLU A 346 7.82 -12.93 4.11
N LEU A 347 7.48 -12.45 5.32
CA LEU A 347 7.96 -11.17 5.84
C LEU A 347 9.49 -11.10 5.86
N PHE A 348 10.13 -12.15 6.37
CA PHE A 348 11.58 -12.22 6.40
C PHE A 348 12.18 -12.19 4.99
N ARG A 349 11.57 -12.90 4.03
CA ARG A 349 11.97 -12.86 2.62
C ARG A 349 11.85 -11.45 2.03
N MET A 350 10.77 -10.75 2.31
CA MET A 350 10.52 -9.39 1.78
C MET A 350 11.53 -8.38 2.32
N VAL A 351 11.88 -8.47 3.61
CA VAL A 351 12.80 -7.52 4.26
C VAL A 351 14.27 -7.82 3.93
N SER A 352 14.64 -9.08 3.66
CA SER A 352 16.05 -9.49 3.60
C SER A 352 16.79 -9.16 2.30
N GLN A 353 16.21 -8.41 1.34
CA GLN A 353 16.83 -7.92 0.07
C GLN A 353 17.98 -8.80 -0.46
N GLU A 354 17.68 -10.05 -0.81
CA GLU A 354 18.72 -11.07 -0.72
C GLU A 354 19.51 -11.35 -2.01
N ASP A 355 20.84 -11.30 -1.92
CA ASP A 355 21.81 -11.68 -2.97
C ASP A 355 21.98 -13.21 -3.12
N GLN A 356 22.56 -13.67 -4.24
CA GLN A 356 22.72 -15.09 -4.58
C GLN A 356 23.43 -15.94 -3.51
N ALA A 357 24.47 -15.44 -2.83
CA ALA A 357 25.19 -16.20 -1.80
C ALA A 357 24.36 -16.38 -0.50
N SER A 358 23.48 -15.42 -0.22
CA SER A 358 22.55 -15.46 0.90
C SER A 358 21.35 -16.38 0.62
N SER A 359 21.05 -16.69 -0.65
CA SER A 359 19.97 -17.62 -1.01
C SER A 359 20.13 -19.04 -0.43
N ALA A 360 21.35 -19.60 -0.35
CA ALA A 360 21.56 -20.94 0.21
C ALA A 360 21.41 -20.94 1.75
N ARG A 361 21.92 -19.88 2.40
CA ARG A 361 21.74 -19.67 3.84
C ARG A 361 20.27 -19.43 4.17
N TRP A 362 19.55 -18.69 3.32
CA TRP A 362 18.12 -18.48 3.47
C TRP A 362 17.34 -19.75 3.20
N GLN A 363 17.60 -20.50 2.14
CA GLN A 363 16.92 -21.78 1.92
C GLN A 363 17.07 -22.71 3.14
N LYS A 364 18.26 -22.75 3.75
CA LYS A 364 18.47 -23.47 5.00
C LYS A 364 17.65 -22.89 6.15
N LEU A 365 17.77 -21.59 6.44
CA LEU A 365 17.03 -20.93 7.52
C LEU A 365 15.51 -21.07 7.31
N ARG A 366 15.01 -21.02 6.08
CA ARG A 366 13.61 -21.22 5.69
C ARG A 366 13.16 -22.62 6.01
N SER A 367 13.94 -23.60 5.56
CA SER A 367 13.67 -25.01 5.82
C SER A 367 13.66 -25.29 7.32
N ASP A 368 14.67 -24.81 8.04
CA ASP A 368 14.80 -24.96 9.49
C ASP A 368 13.62 -24.28 10.20
N PHE A 369 13.29 -23.04 9.84
CA PHE A 369 12.19 -22.29 10.46
C PHE A 369 10.82 -22.89 10.14
N LEU A 370 10.58 -23.36 8.91
CA LEU A 370 9.33 -24.05 8.56
C LEU A 370 9.22 -25.39 9.29
N LEU A 371 10.31 -26.16 9.37
CA LEU A 371 10.34 -27.43 10.09
C LEU A 371 10.04 -27.22 11.58
N TYR A 372 10.85 -26.39 12.25
CA TYR A 372 10.75 -26.17 13.69
C TYR A 372 9.49 -25.38 14.06
N GLY A 373 9.16 -24.37 13.27
CA GLY A 373 7.95 -23.60 13.44
C GLY A 373 6.70 -24.46 13.29
N SER A 374 6.58 -25.23 12.20
CA SER A 374 5.39 -26.08 11.99
C SER A 374 5.27 -27.15 13.07
N PHE A 375 6.39 -27.73 13.52
CA PHE A 375 6.39 -28.62 14.68
C PHE A 375 5.83 -27.93 15.93
N MET A 376 6.32 -26.74 16.29
CA MET A 376 5.84 -25.98 17.45
C MET A 376 4.36 -25.60 17.31
N ALA A 377 3.92 -25.19 16.13
CA ALA A 377 2.52 -24.87 15.84
C ALA A 377 1.60 -26.10 16.02
N ASN A 378 2.02 -27.25 15.49
CA ASN A 378 1.27 -28.49 15.63
C ASN A 378 1.19 -28.95 17.09
N VAL A 379 2.28 -28.82 17.85
CA VAL A 379 2.27 -29.14 19.29
C VAL A 379 1.41 -28.16 20.09
N ALA A 380 1.45 -26.87 19.77
CA ALA A 380 0.69 -25.83 20.47
C ALA A 380 -0.82 -25.90 20.21
N THR A 381 -1.23 -26.41 19.05
CA THR A 381 -2.65 -26.58 18.67
C THR A 381 -3.19 -27.98 18.95
N ALA A 382 -2.32 -28.94 19.31
CA ALA A 382 -2.72 -30.30 19.60
C ALA A 382 -3.66 -30.35 20.83
N GLN A 383 -4.81 -30.98 20.64
CA GLN A 383 -5.81 -31.19 21.68
C GLN A 383 -5.68 -32.58 22.32
N THR A 384 -5.02 -33.52 21.62
CA THR A 384 -4.89 -34.92 22.04
C THR A 384 -3.43 -35.36 22.11
N ALA A 385 -3.17 -36.42 22.90
CA ALA A 385 -1.84 -37.03 22.99
C ALA A 385 -1.38 -37.62 21.65
N GLU A 386 -2.32 -38.15 20.87
CA GLU A 386 -2.12 -38.70 19.54
C GLU A 386 -1.65 -37.64 18.54
N GLU A 387 -2.21 -36.43 18.60
CA GLU A 387 -1.79 -35.30 17.76
C GLU A 387 -0.37 -34.83 18.10
N VAL A 388 -0.03 -34.72 19.39
CA VAL A 388 1.35 -34.41 19.83
C VAL A 388 2.32 -35.48 19.35
N LYS A 389 1.94 -36.76 19.48
CA LYS A 389 2.73 -37.89 18.96
C LYS A 389 2.92 -37.78 17.45
N GLY A 390 1.86 -37.46 16.70
CA GLY A 390 1.93 -37.26 15.26
C GLY A 390 2.89 -36.13 14.88
N ALA A 391 2.82 -34.98 15.57
CA ALA A 391 3.71 -33.85 15.36
C ALA A 391 5.18 -34.20 15.64
N LEU A 392 5.44 -34.94 16.72
CA LEU A 392 6.78 -35.42 17.08
C LEU A 392 7.35 -36.40 16.05
N LEU A 393 6.55 -37.35 15.56
CA LEU A 393 6.98 -38.31 14.55
C LEU A 393 7.24 -37.63 13.20
N ALA A 394 6.45 -36.63 12.83
CA ALA A 394 6.66 -35.85 11.61
C ALA A 394 7.93 -34.99 11.67
N ALA A 395 8.33 -34.55 12.87
CA ALA A 395 9.54 -33.75 13.08
C ALA A 395 10.79 -34.61 13.37
N ALA A 396 10.63 -35.90 13.68
CA ALA A 396 11.75 -36.77 14.04
C ALA A 396 12.73 -36.93 12.87
N LEU A 397 14.04 -36.89 13.18
CA LEU A 397 15.06 -37.10 12.16
C LEU A 397 15.01 -38.54 11.63
N PRO A 398 15.38 -38.75 10.35
CA PRO A 398 15.39 -40.07 9.75
C PRO A 398 16.29 -41.04 10.53
N PRO A 399 16.06 -42.36 10.37
CA PRO A 399 16.89 -43.40 10.97
C PRO A 399 18.38 -43.19 10.68
N GLY A 400 19.22 -43.31 11.71
CA GLY A 400 20.68 -43.11 11.60
C GLY A 400 21.18 -41.72 12.03
N SER A 401 20.28 -40.77 12.28
CA SER A 401 20.61 -39.46 12.88
C SER A 401 21.27 -39.57 14.26
N SER A 402 21.08 -40.69 14.96
CA SER A 402 21.68 -40.97 16.27
C SER A 402 23.20 -41.09 16.21
N ARG A 403 23.76 -41.22 15.00
CA ARG A 403 25.20 -41.16 14.72
C ARG A 403 25.82 -39.81 15.07
N VAL A 404 25.09 -38.70 14.93
CA VAL A 404 25.60 -37.35 15.21
C VAL A 404 26.20 -37.27 16.62
N LYS A 405 25.46 -37.66 17.66
CA LYS A 405 25.98 -37.67 19.04
C LYS A 405 27.10 -38.68 19.30
N ARG A 406 27.26 -39.67 18.43
CA ARG A 406 28.22 -40.77 18.59
C ARG A 406 29.51 -40.53 17.81
N GLU A 407 29.46 -39.72 16.75
CA GLU A 407 30.59 -39.44 15.88
C GLU A 407 31.14 -38.03 16.09
N ASP A 408 30.29 -37.07 16.47
CA ASP A 408 30.69 -35.68 16.69
C ASP A 408 31.22 -35.44 18.11
N ALA A 409 32.09 -34.43 18.26
CA ALA A 409 32.68 -34.07 19.54
C ALA A 409 31.67 -33.42 20.49
N PHE A 410 30.75 -32.65 19.93
CA PHE A 410 29.69 -31.95 20.67
C PHE A 410 28.41 -31.90 19.86
N ASN A 411 27.27 -32.07 20.55
CA ASN A 411 25.94 -31.95 19.98
C ASN A 411 24.96 -31.38 21.00
N LEU A 412 24.20 -30.37 20.59
CA LEU A 412 23.05 -29.84 21.33
C LEU A 412 21.80 -30.13 20.49
N ALA A 413 20.84 -30.86 21.05
CA ALA A 413 19.67 -31.35 20.29
C ALA A 413 18.40 -31.38 21.14
N LEU A 414 17.24 -31.28 20.48
CA LEU A 414 16.00 -31.79 21.06
C LEU A 414 15.96 -33.29 20.76
N ASN A 415 15.77 -34.07 21.81
CA ASN A 415 15.94 -35.50 21.73
C ASN A 415 14.89 -36.28 22.52
N GLY A 416 14.50 -37.43 21.99
CA GLY A 416 13.74 -38.45 22.69
C GLY A 416 14.59 -39.68 22.99
N TYR A 417 14.30 -40.39 24.07
CA TYR A 417 14.86 -41.73 24.30
C TYR A 417 13.72 -42.70 24.58
N LEU A 418 13.50 -43.69 23.71
CA LEU A 418 12.44 -44.67 23.88
C LEU A 418 13.02 -45.96 24.49
N GLY A 419 12.53 -46.35 25.66
CA GLY A 419 13.08 -47.52 26.34
C GLY A 419 12.27 -48.03 27.51
N VAL A 420 12.90 -48.94 28.25
CA VAL A 420 12.41 -49.45 29.52
C VAL A 420 13.10 -48.71 30.66
N THR A 421 12.36 -48.45 31.73
CA THR A 421 12.89 -47.89 32.97
C THR A 421 12.53 -48.75 34.17
N GLY A 422 13.40 -48.71 35.16
CA GLY A 422 13.17 -49.31 36.47
C GLY A 422 13.72 -48.41 37.56
N GLY A 423 13.02 -48.27 38.68
CA GLY A 423 13.47 -47.36 39.72
C GLY A 423 12.54 -47.24 40.91
N ILE A 424 12.69 -46.13 41.63
CA ILE A 424 11.93 -45.81 42.83
C ILE A 424 11.11 -44.54 42.60
N GLU A 425 9.89 -44.52 43.12
CA GLU A 425 8.98 -43.38 43.09
C GLU A 425 8.62 -42.96 44.50
N ALA A 426 8.76 -41.67 44.81
CA ALA A 426 8.42 -41.07 46.09
C ALA A 426 7.32 -40.01 45.89
N LEU A 427 6.16 -40.22 46.55
CA LEU A 427 5.06 -39.25 46.51
C LEU A 427 5.44 -37.98 47.27
N SER A 428 5.15 -36.82 46.69
CA SER A 428 5.29 -35.52 47.34
C SER A 428 3.93 -35.11 47.91
N ASN A 429 3.80 -35.13 49.24
CA ASN A 429 2.56 -34.75 49.91
C ASN A 429 2.87 -33.78 51.06
N SER A 430 2.12 -32.69 51.14
CA SER A 430 2.29 -31.59 52.09
C SER A 430 1.63 -31.88 53.45
N GLY A 431 2.02 -32.96 54.14
CA GLY A 431 1.46 -33.23 55.47
C GLY A 431 1.97 -34.46 56.22
N ALA A 432 1.95 -35.66 55.66
CA ALA A 432 2.50 -36.86 56.29
C ALA A 432 2.50 -38.04 55.31
N ILE A 433 3.52 -38.89 55.42
CA ILE A 433 3.81 -40.13 54.67
C ILE A 433 4.37 -39.92 53.25
N THR A 434 5.71 -39.91 53.17
CA THR A 434 6.46 -40.21 51.93
C THR A 434 6.32 -41.72 51.65
N LYS A 435 5.30 -42.12 50.89
CA LYS A 435 5.22 -43.50 50.38
C LYS A 435 6.23 -43.65 49.23
N GLN A 436 7.09 -44.66 49.34
CA GLN A 436 8.01 -45.07 48.28
C GLN A 436 7.51 -46.37 47.65
N ALA A 437 7.61 -46.48 46.32
CA ALA A 437 7.27 -47.70 45.59
C ALA A 437 8.31 -47.98 44.50
N TYR A 438 8.48 -49.26 44.15
CA TYR A 438 9.26 -49.64 42.98
C TYR A 438 8.41 -49.48 41.72
N THR A 439 9.01 -48.96 40.66
CA THR A 439 8.35 -48.73 39.37
C THR A 439 9.15 -49.38 38.25
N ILE A 440 8.45 -50.01 37.31
CA ILE A 440 9.00 -50.54 36.06
C ILE A 440 8.06 -50.16 34.92
N GLY A 441 8.60 -49.63 33.83
CA GLY A 441 7.73 -49.10 32.78
C GLY A 441 8.42 -48.86 31.47
N LEU A 442 7.61 -48.49 30.48
CA LEU A 442 8.12 -47.81 29.31
C LEU A 442 8.38 -46.34 29.66
N SER A 443 9.37 -45.74 29.03
CA SER A 443 9.70 -44.34 29.19
C SER A 443 10.10 -43.77 27.84
N MET A 444 9.62 -42.57 27.56
CA MET A 444 9.97 -41.81 26.37
C MET A 444 10.18 -40.34 26.75
N PRO A 445 11.21 -40.03 27.56
CA PRO A 445 11.54 -38.66 27.90
C PRO A 445 11.99 -37.91 26.65
N ILE A 446 11.42 -36.72 26.47
CA ILE A 446 11.72 -35.78 25.40
C ILE A 446 12.21 -34.48 26.02
N GLY A 447 13.37 -34.02 25.57
CA GLY A 447 14.07 -32.91 26.19
C GLY A 447 15.24 -32.37 25.41
N ILE A 448 15.88 -31.34 25.97
CA ILE A 448 17.13 -30.79 25.45
C ILE A 448 18.28 -31.69 25.93
N ALA A 449 19.01 -32.27 24.99
CA ALA A 449 20.18 -33.10 25.23
C ALA A 449 21.46 -32.35 24.82
N VAL A 450 22.36 -32.16 25.78
CA VAL A 450 23.74 -31.72 25.57
C VAL A 450 24.61 -32.95 25.59
N SER A 451 25.25 -33.25 24.47
CA SER A 451 26.04 -34.45 24.27
C SER A 451 27.48 -34.10 23.92
N TRP A 452 28.42 -34.85 24.47
CA TRP A 452 29.84 -34.66 24.19
C TRP A 452 30.60 -35.97 24.16
N LYS A 453 31.75 -35.95 23.50
CA LYS A 453 32.62 -37.10 23.33
C LYS A 453 34.08 -36.73 23.56
N PHE A 454 34.76 -37.47 24.43
CA PHE A 454 36.12 -37.11 24.88
C PHE A 454 37.27 -37.68 24.01
N LYS A 455 37.12 -38.86 23.37
CA LYS A 455 38.16 -39.50 22.51
C LYS A 455 37.56 -40.46 21.48
N SER A 456 38.25 -40.67 20.34
CA SER A 456 38.12 -41.69 19.26
C SER A 456 36.72 -42.20 18.85
N THR A 457 36.54 -42.56 17.57
CA THR A 457 35.27 -43.03 16.99
C THR A 457 34.64 -44.23 17.72
N GLN A 458 35.41 -45.01 18.49
CA GLN A 458 34.93 -46.19 19.21
C GLN A 458 34.52 -45.98 20.67
N SER A 459 34.74 -44.79 21.26
CA SER A 459 34.33 -44.54 22.65
C SER A 459 32.84 -44.24 22.75
N PRO A 460 32.19 -44.52 23.90
CA PRO A 460 30.84 -44.02 24.17
C PRO A 460 30.83 -42.49 24.18
N SER A 461 29.66 -41.90 23.90
CA SER A 461 29.41 -40.48 24.16
C SER A 461 28.50 -40.32 25.36
N TYR A 462 28.55 -39.15 25.96
CA TYR A 462 27.80 -38.84 27.18
C TYR A 462 26.79 -37.75 26.85
N SER A 463 25.59 -37.86 27.42
CA SER A 463 24.55 -36.85 27.28
C SER A 463 24.00 -36.46 28.64
N LEU A 464 23.89 -35.16 28.89
CA LEU A 464 22.98 -34.62 29.88
C LEU A 464 21.70 -34.20 29.17
N MET A 465 20.58 -34.75 29.60
CA MET A 465 19.27 -34.41 29.06
C MET A 465 18.39 -33.78 30.13
N PHE A 466 17.78 -32.66 29.78
CA PHE A 466 16.71 -32.03 30.55
C PHE A 466 15.38 -32.30 29.84
N SER A 467 14.61 -33.26 30.35
CA SER A 467 13.29 -33.62 29.81
C SER A 467 12.24 -32.63 30.28
N MET A 468 11.28 -32.35 29.41
CA MET A 468 10.06 -31.61 29.75
C MET A 468 8.82 -32.49 29.61
N LEU A 469 8.85 -33.42 28.66
CA LEU A 469 7.76 -34.34 28.35
C LEU A 469 8.24 -35.79 28.54
N ASP A 470 7.33 -36.68 28.92
CA ASP A 470 7.56 -38.13 28.87
C ASP A 470 6.31 -38.85 28.38
N LEU A 471 6.36 -39.34 27.14
CA LEU A 471 5.25 -40.05 26.52
C LEU A 471 5.11 -41.49 27.02
N GLY A 472 6.15 -42.04 27.67
CA GLY A 472 6.13 -43.39 28.23
C GLY A 472 5.60 -43.42 29.66
N ALA A 473 5.61 -42.29 30.39
CA ALA A 473 5.19 -42.21 31.79
C ALA A 473 3.76 -42.73 32.04
N VAL A 474 2.86 -42.59 31.05
CA VAL A 474 1.49 -43.10 31.09
C VAL A 474 1.38 -44.63 31.00
N ALA A 475 2.44 -45.30 30.53
CA ALA A 475 2.53 -46.76 30.39
C ALA A 475 3.45 -47.41 31.44
N SER A 476 3.70 -46.72 32.57
CA SER A 476 4.52 -47.25 33.66
C SER A 476 3.71 -48.08 34.67
N PHE A 477 4.18 -49.28 35.00
CA PHE A 477 3.57 -50.17 35.98
C PHE A 477 4.27 -50.05 37.35
N ARG A 478 3.50 -49.96 38.42
CA ARG A 478 4.02 -49.90 39.80
C ARG A 478 3.91 -51.27 40.45
N LEU A 479 4.99 -51.72 41.07
CA LEU A 479 5.03 -52.99 41.79
C LEU A 479 4.88 -52.72 43.30
N GLY A 480 3.92 -53.39 43.94
CA GLY A 480 3.69 -53.29 45.39
C GLY A 480 2.64 -52.27 45.84
N ASP A 481 1.87 -51.68 44.93
CA ASP A 481 0.77 -50.76 45.24
C ASP A 481 -0.58 -51.46 45.00
N GLN A 482 -1.34 -51.74 46.08
CA GLN A 482 -2.63 -52.46 46.01
C GLN A 482 -3.77 -51.56 45.49
N ASP A 483 -3.55 -50.24 45.41
CA ASP A 483 -4.53 -49.24 44.96
C ASP A 483 -4.30 -48.78 43.50
N ALA A 484 -3.55 -49.54 42.70
CA ALA A 484 -3.27 -49.21 41.30
C ALA A 484 -4.49 -49.46 40.38
N GLY A 485 -5.57 -48.72 40.60
CA GLY A 485 -6.76 -48.70 39.74
C GLY A 485 -6.55 -47.90 38.46
N LEU A 486 -7.15 -48.42 37.36
CA LEU A 486 -7.39 -47.88 36.00
C LEU A 486 -6.36 -46.87 35.42
N LEU A 487 -5.89 -47.16 34.20
CA LEU A 487 -5.06 -46.23 33.41
C LEU A 487 -5.76 -44.85 33.37
N PRO A 488 -5.08 -43.77 33.77
CA PRO A 488 -5.67 -42.44 33.77
C PRO A 488 -6.02 -42.02 32.34
N GLU A 489 -7.10 -41.25 32.20
CA GLU A 489 -7.48 -40.62 30.94
C GLU A 489 -6.30 -39.84 30.37
N LEU A 490 -5.94 -40.07 29.09
CA LEU A 490 -4.77 -39.46 28.46
C LEU A 490 -5.03 -37.97 28.20
N THR A 491 -4.54 -37.09 29.08
CA THR A 491 -4.55 -35.64 28.89
C THR A 491 -3.12 -35.11 28.74
N PHE A 492 -2.96 -33.91 28.16
CA PHE A 492 -1.64 -33.28 28.00
C PHE A 492 -0.90 -33.08 29.33
N GLU A 493 -1.62 -32.80 30.42
CA GLU A 493 -1.06 -32.72 31.78
C GLU A 493 -0.36 -34.01 32.21
N ASN A 494 -0.76 -35.14 31.63
CA ASN A 494 -0.19 -36.46 31.92
C ASN A 494 1.10 -36.75 31.15
N LEU A 495 1.51 -35.86 30.25
CA LEU A 495 2.75 -35.95 29.48
C LEU A 495 3.83 -35.02 30.01
N VAL A 496 3.47 -33.95 30.73
CA VAL A 496 4.43 -33.00 31.31
C VAL A 496 5.14 -33.65 32.49
N ALA A 497 6.42 -33.94 32.29
CA ALA A 497 7.24 -34.67 33.24
C ALA A 497 8.69 -34.12 33.24
N PRO A 498 8.91 -32.96 33.87
CA PRO A 498 10.23 -32.33 33.87
C PRO A 498 11.23 -33.21 34.62
N GLY A 499 12.42 -33.37 34.06
CA GLY A 499 13.43 -34.27 34.62
C GLY A 499 14.82 -34.02 34.07
N ALA A 500 15.80 -34.66 34.70
CA ALA A 500 17.20 -34.61 34.29
C ALA A 500 17.77 -36.02 34.25
N TYR A 501 18.47 -36.34 33.17
CA TYR A 501 19.04 -37.66 32.91
C TYR A 501 20.50 -37.53 32.49
N PHE A 502 21.32 -38.43 32.99
CA PHE A 502 22.65 -38.69 32.45
C PHE A 502 22.60 -39.98 31.64
N LEU A 503 23.06 -39.92 30.40
CA LEU A 503 23.05 -41.05 29.49
C LEU A 503 24.45 -41.33 28.94
N VAL A 504 24.75 -42.61 28.79
CA VAL A 504 25.90 -43.18 28.09
C VAL A 504 25.37 -43.78 26.78
N ASN A 505 25.75 -43.18 25.67
CA ASN A 505 25.35 -43.63 24.33
C ASN A 505 26.37 -44.66 23.83
N LEU A 506 25.88 -45.85 23.49
CA LEU A 506 26.75 -46.94 23.06
C LEU A 506 27.35 -46.65 21.67
N PRO A 507 28.65 -46.90 21.46
CA PRO A 507 29.30 -46.68 20.18
C PRO A 507 28.73 -47.61 19.11
N LYS A 508 28.60 -47.12 17.87
CA LYS A 508 28.11 -47.88 16.69
C LYS A 508 26.73 -48.53 16.87
N SER A 509 25.93 -48.05 17.82
CA SER A 509 24.65 -48.65 18.17
C SER A 509 23.67 -47.57 18.61
N PRO A 510 22.38 -47.60 18.22
CA PRO A 510 21.42 -46.59 18.62
C PRO A 510 20.99 -46.70 20.09
N PHE A 511 21.52 -47.66 20.85
CA PHE A 511 21.18 -47.87 22.25
C PHE A 511 21.92 -46.90 23.19
N SER A 512 21.25 -46.56 24.28
CA SER A 512 21.74 -45.71 25.37
C SER A 512 21.31 -46.29 26.72
N LEU A 513 22.20 -46.18 27.70
CA LEU A 513 21.94 -46.51 29.10
C LEU A 513 22.03 -45.24 29.92
N GLY A 514 21.19 -45.09 30.93
CA GLY A 514 21.22 -43.87 31.73
C GLY A 514 20.60 -44.02 33.09
N PHE A 515 20.71 -42.95 33.86
CA PHE A 515 19.96 -42.78 35.08
C PHE A 515 19.50 -41.33 35.18
N GLY A 516 18.39 -41.09 35.87
CA GLY A 516 17.86 -39.75 35.99
C GLY A 516 16.81 -39.62 37.08
N SER A 517 16.39 -38.38 37.28
CA SER A 517 15.28 -38.03 38.15
C SER A 517 14.23 -37.25 37.38
N GLN A 518 12.96 -37.56 37.60
CA GLN A 518 11.84 -36.94 36.91
C GLN A 518 10.71 -36.64 37.88
N TYR A 519 10.10 -35.49 37.72
CA TYR A 519 8.86 -35.13 38.38
C TYR A 519 7.70 -35.68 37.55
N GLY A 520 7.07 -36.74 38.06
CA GLY A 520 6.04 -37.50 37.37
C GLY A 520 4.74 -36.71 37.15
N PRO A 521 3.98 -37.03 36.10
CA PRO A 521 2.77 -36.29 35.72
C PRO A 521 1.67 -36.30 36.80
N ARG A 522 0.85 -35.23 36.83
CA ARG A 522 -0.24 -35.00 37.79
C ARG A 522 -1.53 -35.82 37.53
N ALA A 523 -1.38 -37.01 36.94
CA ALA A 523 -2.49 -37.84 36.47
C ALA A 523 -3.26 -38.57 37.60
N ARG A 524 -2.74 -38.57 38.82
CA ARG A 524 -3.18 -39.50 39.87
C ARG A 524 -4.18 -38.85 40.82
N LYS A 525 -5.35 -39.48 40.99
CA LYS A 525 -6.20 -39.31 42.17
C LYS A 525 -5.73 -40.29 43.24
N ILE A 526 -5.38 -39.80 44.43
CA ILE A 526 -5.16 -40.62 45.62
C ILE A 526 -6.28 -40.34 46.62
N THR A 527 -6.89 -41.40 47.15
CA THR A 527 -7.87 -41.27 48.24
C THR A 527 -7.11 -41.24 49.55
N LEU A 528 -7.17 -40.12 50.27
CA LEU A 528 -6.59 -39.97 51.60
C LEU A 528 -7.39 -40.81 52.60
N ALA A 529 -6.81 -41.12 53.77
CA ALA A 529 -7.45 -41.91 54.83
C ALA A 529 -8.79 -41.33 55.35
N ASN A 530 -9.08 -40.07 55.04
CA ASN A 530 -10.33 -39.38 55.33
C ASN A 530 -11.36 -39.42 54.16
N GLY A 531 -11.10 -40.19 53.10
CA GLY A 531 -11.96 -40.31 51.92
C GLY A 531 -11.83 -39.16 50.91
N VAL A 532 -10.95 -38.17 51.14
CA VAL A 532 -10.75 -37.05 50.21
C VAL A 532 -9.82 -37.46 49.08
N GLU A 533 -10.28 -37.35 47.83
CA GLU A 533 -9.43 -37.49 46.65
C GLU A 533 -8.51 -36.27 46.51
N THR A 534 -7.20 -36.48 46.44
CA THR A 534 -6.23 -35.43 46.13
C THR A 534 -5.30 -35.86 45.00
N ARG A 535 -4.73 -34.89 44.28
CA ARG A 535 -3.71 -35.16 43.24
C ARG A 535 -2.33 -34.97 43.85
N SER A 536 -1.55 -36.05 43.92
CA SER A 536 -0.19 -36.00 44.46
C SER A 536 0.85 -36.23 43.36
N PRO A 537 1.74 -35.25 43.12
CA PRO A 537 2.87 -35.45 42.22
C PRO A 537 3.94 -36.33 42.88
N ALA A 538 4.79 -36.94 42.07
CA ALA A 538 5.81 -37.86 42.55
C ALA A 538 7.18 -37.57 41.94
N TRP A 539 8.24 -37.74 42.73
CA TRP A 539 9.61 -37.78 42.21
C TRP A 539 9.99 -39.22 41.89
N ARG A 540 10.55 -39.45 40.71
CA ARG A 540 10.98 -40.76 40.23
C ARG A 540 12.47 -40.74 39.98
N SER A 541 13.23 -41.64 40.61
CA SER A 541 14.63 -41.89 40.27
C SER A 541 14.71 -43.18 39.47
N LEU A 542 15.16 -43.09 38.22
CA LEU A 542 15.00 -44.13 37.21
C LEU A 542 16.37 -44.53 36.64
N LEU A 543 16.58 -45.83 36.48
CA LEU A 543 17.54 -46.39 35.53
C LEU A 543 16.83 -46.55 34.19
N PHE A 544 17.53 -46.25 33.10
CA PHE A 544 17.00 -46.24 31.74
C PHE A 544 17.86 -47.11 30.83
N ALA A 545 17.21 -47.91 29.99
CA ALA A 545 17.82 -48.59 28.85
C ALA A 545 16.92 -48.49 27.63
N GLY A 546 17.42 -47.96 26.52
CA GLY A 546 16.59 -47.75 25.35
C GLY A 546 17.31 -47.24 24.12
N VAL A 547 16.52 -46.85 23.13
CA VAL A 547 16.95 -46.36 21.82
C VAL A 547 16.94 -44.84 21.84
N ASP A 548 18.01 -44.26 21.34
CA ASP A 548 18.13 -42.83 21.06
C ASP A 548 17.31 -42.46 19.82
N VAL A 549 16.37 -41.52 19.98
CA VAL A 549 15.47 -41.01 18.95
C VAL A 549 15.73 -39.51 18.76
N PRO A 550 16.68 -39.13 17.90
CA PRO A 550 16.93 -37.73 17.59
C PRO A 550 15.73 -37.07 16.94
N ILE A 551 15.28 -35.98 17.54
CA ILE A 551 14.17 -35.20 17.02
C ILE A 551 14.74 -34.11 16.12
N PHE A 552 15.69 -33.30 16.60
CA PHE A 552 16.49 -32.41 15.76
C PHE A 552 17.72 -31.83 16.47
N ASN A 553 18.70 -31.34 15.69
CA ASN A 553 19.97 -30.81 16.18
C ASN A 553 20.01 -29.28 16.12
N PHE A 554 20.30 -28.62 17.25
CA PHE A 554 20.51 -27.18 17.33
C PHE A 554 21.94 -26.78 16.94
N ALA A 555 22.93 -27.52 17.46
CA ALA A 555 24.34 -27.25 17.20
C ALA A 555 25.13 -28.56 17.17
N THR A 556 26.12 -28.66 16.30
CA THR A 556 26.96 -29.85 16.17
C THR A 556 28.38 -29.44 15.80
N GLN A 557 29.36 -30.01 16.48
CA GLN A 557 30.78 -29.80 16.22
C GLN A 557 31.43 -31.15 15.95
N LYS A 558 31.93 -31.33 14.73
CA LYS A 558 32.62 -32.55 14.32
C LYS A 558 33.83 -32.84 15.21
N ALA A 559 34.05 -34.11 15.51
CA ALA A 559 35.32 -34.54 16.08
C ALA A 559 36.44 -34.25 15.07
N ARG A 560 37.53 -33.64 15.54
CA ARG A 560 38.73 -33.36 14.73
C ARG A 560 39.53 -34.63 14.48
#